data_AF-A0A1F5X4I6-F1
#
_entry.id   AF-A0A1F5X4I6-F1
#
_cell.length_a   1.000
_cell.length_b   1.000
_cell.length_c   1.000
_cell.angle_alpha   90.00
_cell.angle_beta   90.00
_cell.angle_gamma   90.00
#
_symmetry.space_group_name_H-M   'P 1'
#
loop_
_entity.id
_entity.type
_entity.pdbx_description
1 polymer ?
#
loop_
_entity_poly.entity_id
_entity_poly.type
_entity_poly.pdbx_seq_one_letter_code
_entity_poly.pdbx_strand_id
1 'polypeptide(L)'
;MKIKINITVNRAVQILLWYLFFIVVSLALFTPIFAVFVKDFIVGASLSTIGFALASYSVAKSFLQIPLAKYLDRIKGEKDDYYFLLIGAAFAAVYPFMLLYIHLPWHLYLLEAFAGIGDAALMAAYYSLFARHVDKGSEGFEWSLFSVGGNTISSAIGAALGGVLGDMFGFRFLFIVAGIINACAALLLFYLYPLLDGGRAVSIPPFTPIPKSPVIKQ
;
A
#
# COMPACT_ATOMS: atom_id res chain seq x y z
N MET A 1 30.92 -16.46 -11.23
CA MET A 1 30.59 -15.03 -11.03
C MET A 1 30.17 -14.84 -9.57
N LYS A 2 31.02 -14.29 -8.70
CA LYS A 2 30.66 -14.02 -7.30
C LYS A 2 29.99 -12.65 -7.25
N ILE A 3 28.66 -12.63 -7.19
CA ILE A 3 27.91 -11.39 -6.99
C ILE A 3 28.21 -10.94 -5.55
N LYS A 4 29.05 -9.91 -5.40
CA LYS A 4 29.21 -9.20 -4.12
C LYS A 4 28.03 -8.24 -3.99
N ILE A 5 26.95 -8.68 -3.34
CA ILE A 5 25.84 -7.78 -3.00
C ILE A 5 26.27 -7.00 -1.76
N ASN A 6 26.69 -5.75 -1.94
CA ASN A 6 26.88 -4.84 -0.81
C ASN A 6 25.52 -4.20 -0.52
N ILE A 7 24.74 -4.81 0.38
CA ILE A 7 23.35 -4.43 0.68
C ILE A 7 23.38 -3.34 1.74
N THR A 8 23.57 -2.09 1.34
CA THR A 8 23.25 -0.95 2.19
C THR A 8 22.06 -0.26 1.56
N VAL A 9 20.85 -0.66 1.97
CA VAL A 9 19.58 -0.02 1.60
C VAL A 9 19.31 1.10 2.59
N ASN A 10 18.87 2.25 2.09
CA ASN A 10 18.45 3.39 2.91
C ASN A 10 17.50 2.97 4.05
N ARG A 11 17.75 3.48 5.25
CA ARG A 11 16.99 3.13 6.45
C ARG A 11 15.49 3.49 6.34
N ALA A 12 15.16 4.58 5.65
CA ALA A 12 13.76 4.94 5.38
C ALA A 12 13.09 3.92 4.44
N VAL A 13 13.78 3.50 3.38
CA VAL A 13 13.31 2.43 2.48
C VAL A 13 13.13 1.13 3.24
N GLN A 14 14.05 0.75 4.12
CA GLN A 14 13.91 -0.44 4.95
C GLN A 14 12.65 -0.40 5.83
N ILE A 15 12.37 0.73 6.49
CA ILE A 15 11.17 0.90 7.31
C ILE A 15 9.91 0.79 6.46
N LEU A 16 9.89 1.43 5.28
CA LEU A 16 8.77 1.34 4.34
C LEU A 16 8.57 -0.08 3.80
N LEU A 17 9.64 -0.83 3.53
CA LEU A 17 9.55 -2.23 3.09
C LEU A 17 9.00 -3.13 4.20
N TRP A 18 9.45 -2.95 5.45
CA TRP A 18 8.91 -3.69 6.58
C TRP A 18 7.44 -3.36 6.85
N TYR A 19 7.09 -2.07 6.80
CA TYR A 19 5.70 -1.64 6.90
C TYR A 19 4.84 -2.30 5.83
N LEU A 20 5.27 -2.24 4.56
CA LEU A 20 4.57 -2.87 3.44
C LEU A 20 4.41 -4.37 3.63
N PHE A 21 5.49 -5.05 4.05
CA PHE A 21 5.46 -6.49 4.32
C PHE A 21 4.34 -6.86 5.30
N PHE A 22 4.24 -6.18 6.43
CA PHE A 22 3.24 -6.50 7.45
C PHE A 22 1.81 -6.18 7.00
N ILE A 23 1.58 -5.05 6.32
CA ILE A 23 0.22 -4.72 5.84
C ILE A 23 -0.25 -5.68 4.75
N VAL A 24 0.66 -6.16 3.89
CA VAL A 24 0.34 -7.14 2.85
C VAL A 24 0.10 -8.51 3.45
N VAL A 25 0.92 -8.96 4.42
CA VAL A 25 0.65 -10.19 5.18
C VAL A 25 -0.75 -10.13 5.82
N SER A 26 -1.07 -9.02 6.51
CA SER A 26 -2.36 -8.79 7.16
C SER A 26 -3.53 -8.89 6.19
N LEU A 27 -3.47 -8.19 5.06
CA LEU A 27 -4.53 -8.21 4.05
C LEU A 27 -4.68 -9.61 3.41
N ALA A 28 -3.55 -10.28 3.15
CA ALA A 28 -3.53 -11.60 2.55
C ALA A 28 -4.03 -12.73 3.48
N LEU A 29 -4.17 -12.49 4.79
CA LEU A 29 -4.79 -13.46 5.71
C LEU A 29 -6.20 -13.85 5.33
N PHE A 30 -6.96 -12.95 4.69
CA PHE A 30 -8.35 -13.24 4.33
C PHE A 30 -8.68 -12.97 2.87
N THR A 31 -7.87 -12.20 2.14
CA THR A 31 -8.15 -11.86 0.73
C THR A 31 -8.39 -13.08 -0.18
N PRO A 32 -7.57 -14.15 -0.16
CA PRO A 32 -7.78 -15.32 -1.03
C PRO A 32 -9.10 -16.06 -0.77
N ILE A 33 -9.63 -15.95 0.45
CA ILE A 33 -10.84 -16.63 0.91
C ILE A 33 -12.00 -15.64 1.16
N PHE A 34 -11.83 -14.36 0.79
CA PHE A 34 -12.78 -13.30 1.10
C PHE A 34 -14.14 -13.50 0.42
N ALA A 35 -14.14 -14.08 -0.78
CA ALA A 35 -15.36 -14.43 -1.50
C ALA A 35 -16.25 -15.40 -0.69
N VAL A 36 -15.64 -16.33 0.05
CA VAL A 36 -16.34 -17.28 0.92
C VAL A 36 -16.98 -16.54 2.09
N PHE A 37 -16.25 -15.62 2.74
CA PHE A 37 -16.81 -14.76 3.78
C PHE A 37 -18.05 -14.01 3.31
N VAL A 38 -17.96 -13.35 2.14
CA VAL A 38 -19.08 -12.58 1.59
C VAL A 38 -20.29 -13.48 1.32
N LYS A 39 -20.08 -14.68 0.75
CA LYS A 39 -21.17 -15.60 0.41
C LYS A 39 -21.85 -16.21 1.62
N ASP A 40 -21.08 -16.53 2.65
CA ASP A 40 -21.58 -17.33 3.79
C ASP A 40 -22.11 -16.46 4.93
N PHE A 41 -21.63 -15.22 5.07
CA PHE A 41 -21.94 -14.36 6.22
C PHE A 41 -22.77 -13.11 5.89
N ILE A 42 -22.91 -12.74 4.62
CA ILE A 42 -23.67 -11.56 4.20
C ILE A 42 -25.00 -11.99 3.56
N VAL A 43 -26.10 -11.60 4.18
CA VAL A 43 -27.44 -12.00 3.75
C VAL A 43 -27.78 -11.37 2.39
N GLY A 44 -28.16 -12.21 1.43
CA GLY A 44 -28.49 -11.77 0.08
C GLY A 44 -27.27 -11.49 -0.81
N ALA A 45 -26.05 -11.83 -0.35
CA ALA A 45 -24.86 -11.69 -1.16
C ALA A 45 -24.79 -12.73 -2.28
N SER A 46 -24.30 -12.28 -3.43
CA SER A 46 -24.08 -13.10 -4.61
C SER A 46 -22.69 -12.83 -5.21
N LEU A 47 -22.36 -13.49 -6.31
CA LEU A 47 -21.13 -13.18 -7.05
C LEU A 47 -21.12 -11.74 -7.57
N SER A 48 -22.28 -11.17 -7.90
CA SER A 48 -22.35 -9.76 -8.29
C SER A 48 -22.03 -8.84 -7.11
N THR A 49 -22.40 -9.22 -5.89
CA THR A 49 -22.01 -8.48 -4.67
C THR A 49 -20.50 -8.39 -4.54
N ILE A 50 -19.78 -9.49 -4.72
CA ILE A 50 -18.31 -9.50 -4.64
C ILE A 50 -17.71 -8.62 -5.74
N GLY A 51 -18.21 -8.72 -6.98
CA GLY A 51 -17.74 -7.89 -8.09
C GLY A 51 -17.97 -6.38 -7.88
N PHE A 52 -19.17 -6.00 -7.41
CA PHE A 52 -19.51 -4.60 -7.14
C PHE A 52 -18.80 -4.04 -5.90
N ALA A 53 -18.49 -4.88 -4.91
CA ALA A 53 -17.64 -4.53 -3.78
C ALA A 53 -16.24 -4.11 -4.27
N LEU A 54 -15.58 -4.95 -5.07
CA LEU A 54 -14.28 -4.63 -5.68
C LEU A 54 -14.36 -3.39 -6.59
N ALA A 55 -15.44 -3.24 -7.36
CA ALA A 55 -15.65 -2.05 -8.19
C ALA A 55 -15.77 -0.77 -7.36
N SER A 56 -16.49 -0.83 -6.22
CA SER A 56 -16.66 0.30 -5.29
C SER A 56 -15.31 0.73 -4.70
N TYR A 57 -14.50 -0.23 -4.24
CA TYR A 57 -13.12 0.02 -3.82
C TYR A 57 -12.28 0.65 -4.92
N SER A 58 -12.31 0.06 -6.13
CA SER A 58 -11.45 0.49 -7.24
C SER A 58 -11.79 1.89 -7.71
N VAL A 59 -13.09 2.22 -7.85
CA VAL A 59 -13.55 3.57 -8.22
C VAL A 59 -13.11 4.59 -7.18
N ALA A 60 -13.35 4.31 -5.90
CA ALA A 60 -12.97 5.21 -4.81
C ALA A 60 -11.44 5.44 -4.78
N LYS A 61 -10.67 4.37 -4.90
CA LYS A 61 -9.20 4.43 -4.92
C LYS A 61 -8.69 5.20 -6.13
N SER A 62 -9.12 4.86 -7.35
CA SER A 62 -8.64 5.52 -8.57
C SER A 62 -9.00 6.99 -8.65
N PHE A 63 -10.19 7.37 -8.17
CA PHE A 63 -10.64 8.76 -8.15
C PHE A 63 -9.77 9.62 -7.23
N LEU A 64 -9.27 9.07 -6.13
CA LEU A 64 -8.51 9.81 -5.13
C LEU A 64 -6.99 9.70 -5.30
N GLN A 65 -6.46 8.51 -5.59
CA GLN A 65 -5.03 8.23 -5.52
C GLN A 65 -4.21 9.06 -6.52
N ILE A 66 -4.66 9.18 -7.78
CA ILE A 66 -3.92 9.90 -8.83
C ILE A 66 -3.89 11.41 -8.55
N PRO A 67 -5.04 12.08 -8.29
CA PRO A 67 -5.01 13.50 -7.91
C PRO A 67 -4.22 13.76 -6.62
N LEU A 68 -4.34 12.87 -5.64
CA LEU A 68 -3.63 13.00 -4.37
C LEU A 68 -2.12 12.85 -4.54
N ALA A 69 -1.64 11.86 -5.30
CA ALA A 69 -0.22 11.71 -5.60
C ALA A 69 0.33 12.96 -6.30
N LYS A 70 -0.41 13.50 -7.29
CA LYS A 70 -0.02 14.75 -7.96
C LYS A 70 -0.02 15.96 -7.01
N TYR A 71 -0.91 15.99 -6.02
CA TYR A 71 -0.96 17.02 -5.00
C TYR A 71 0.25 16.93 -4.07
N LEU A 72 0.55 15.75 -3.54
CA LEU A 72 1.71 15.48 -2.71
C LEU A 72 3.02 15.82 -3.42
N ASP A 73 3.15 15.42 -4.70
CA ASP A 73 4.31 15.75 -5.53
C ASP A 73 4.50 17.26 -5.78
N ARG A 74 3.53 18.12 -5.47
CA ARG A 74 3.70 19.59 -5.56
C ARG A 74 4.23 20.24 -4.29
N ILE A 75 4.01 19.64 -3.12
CA ILE A 75 4.34 20.25 -1.83
C ILE A 75 5.82 20.07 -1.52
N LYS A 76 6.55 21.16 -1.27
CA LYS A 76 7.97 21.04 -0.91
C LYS A 76 8.11 20.45 0.50
N GLY A 77 8.76 19.29 0.60
CA GLY A 77 8.99 18.57 1.85
C GLY A 77 8.29 17.20 1.86
N GLU A 78 8.40 16.47 2.97
CA GLU A 78 7.93 15.08 3.12
C GLU A 78 6.92 14.90 4.27
N LYS A 79 6.62 15.99 4.98
CA LYS A 79 5.76 15.91 6.17
C LYS A 79 4.31 15.62 5.80
N ASP A 80 3.82 16.21 4.73
CA ASP A 80 2.51 15.94 4.17
C ASP A 80 2.41 14.48 3.72
N ASP A 81 3.39 13.98 2.96
CA ASP A 81 3.46 12.56 2.60
C ASP A 81 3.37 11.68 3.86
N TYR A 82 4.16 12.00 4.89
CA TYR A 82 4.14 11.28 6.16
C TYR A 82 2.77 11.27 6.85
N TYR A 83 2.09 12.41 6.94
CA TYR A 83 0.77 12.48 7.56
C TYR A 83 -0.30 11.74 6.74
N PHE A 84 -0.27 11.81 5.41
CA PHE A 84 -1.17 11.03 4.57
C PHE A 84 -0.89 9.52 4.68
N LEU A 85 0.37 9.14 4.83
CA LEU A 85 0.76 7.74 5.10
C LEU A 85 0.19 7.27 6.45
N LEU A 86 0.28 8.07 7.51
CA LEU A 86 -0.30 7.75 8.82
C LEU A 86 -1.84 7.65 8.78
N ILE A 87 -2.51 8.57 8.07
CA ILE A 87 -3.97 8.51 7.88
C ILE A 87 -4.35 7.22 7.16
N GLY A 88 -3.67 6.90 6.06
CA GLY A 88 -3.86 5.65 5.35
C GLY A 88 -3.61 4.41 6.23
N ALA A 89 -2.55 4.43 7.05
CA ALA A 89 -2.25 3.36 7.99
C ALA A 89 -3.35 3.17 9.04
N ALA A 90 -3.96 4.25 9.53
CA ALA A 90 -5.09 4.18 10.46
C ALA A 90 -6.31 3.55 9.80
N PHE A 91 -6.61 3.91 8.54
CA PHE A 91 -7.68 3.27 7.76
C PHE A 91 -7.41 1.77 7.59
N ALA A 92 -6.18 1.39 7.23
CA ALA A 92 -5.78 0.00 7.09
C ALA A 92 -5.91 -0.78 8.41
N ALA A 93 -5.62 -0.16 9.56
CA ALA A 93 -5.80 -0.78 10.87
C ALA A 93 -7.28 -0.98 11.24
N VAL A 94 -8.14 0.00 10.92
CA VAL A 94 -9.58 -0.05 11.25
C VAL A 94 -10.36 -0.98 10.32
N TYR A 95 -9.97 -1.07 9.05
CA TYR A 95 -10.69 -1.81 8.01
C TYR A 95 -11.04 -3.27 8.38
N PRO A 96 -10.09 -4.11 8.85
CA PRO A 96 -10.40 -5.48 9.23
C PRO A 96 -11.43 -5.58 10.36
N PHE A 97 -11.38 -4.68 11.35
CA PHE A 97 -12.35 -4.67 12.44
C PHE A 97 -13.76 -4.31 11.95
N MET A 98 -13.88 -3.43 10.97
CA MET A 98 -15.16 -3.05 10.38
C MET A 98 -15.84 -4.20 9.64
N LEU A 99 -15.07 -5.16 9.10
CA LEU A 99 -15.61 -6.37 8.46
C LEU A 99 -16.44 -7.23 9.43
N LEU A 100 -16.22 -7.13 10.75
CA LEU A 100 -16.98 -7.87 11.77
C LEU A 100 -18.46 -7.45 11.85
N TYR A 101 -18.80 -6.27 11.33
CA TYR A 101 -20.13 -5.65 11.43
C TYR A 101 -20.90 -5.63 10.11
N ILE A 102 -20.41 -6.34 9.10
CA ILE A 102 -21.00 -6.40 7.76
C ILE A 102 -22.03 -7.52 7.69
N HIS A 103 -23.28 -7.17 7.40
CA HIS A 103 -24.41 -8.11 7.36
C HIS A 103 -25.22 -8.02 6.05
N LEU A 104 -25.14 -6.88 5.34
CA LEU A 104 -25.87 -6.62 4.11
C LEU A 104 -24.91 -6.17 2.98
N PRO A 105 -25.24 -6.43 1.70
CA PRO A 105 -24.40 -6.06 0.56
C PRO A 105 -23.99 -4.58 0.53
N TRP A 106 -24.90 -3.68 0.89
CA TRP A 106 -24.60 -2.24 0.87
C TRP A 106 -23.63 -1.81 1.99
N HIS A 107 -23.58 -2.52 3.12
CA HIS A 107 -22.55 -2.29 4.15
C HIS A 107 -21.16 -2.56 3.55
N LEU A 108 -21.04 -3.66 2.79
CA LEU A 108 -19.79 -4.04 2.14
C LEU A 108 -19.38 -2.98 1.10
N TYR A 109 -20.29 -2.52 0.25
CA TYR A 109 -19.96 -1.50 -0.76
C TYR A 109 -19.43 -0.20 -0.14
N LEU A 110 -20.06 0.27 0.95
CA LEU A 110 -19.60 1.45 1.67
C LEU A 110 -18.24 1.23 2.32
N LEU A 111 -18.04 0.06 2.94
CA LEU A 111 -16.76 -0.27 3.56
C LEU A 111 -15.63 -0.40 2.53
N GLU A 112 -15.89 -0.98 1.37
CA GLU A 112 -14.93 -1.11 0.27
C GLU A 112 -14.58 0.25 -0.34
N ALA A 113 -15.57 1.14 -0.52
CA ALA A 113 -15.31 2.51 -0.93
C ALA A 113 -14.44 3.26 0.10
N PHE A 114 -14.73 3.08 1.40
CA PHE A 114 -13.93 3.63 2.49
C PHE A 114 -12.50 3.07 2.49
N ALA A 115 -12.33 1.75 2.28
CA ALA A 115 -11.04 1.11 2.14
C ALA A 115 -10.26 1.66 0.95
N GLY A 116 -10.93 1.91 -0.18
CA GLY A 116 -10.33 2.51 -1.37
C GLY A 116 -9.80 3.93 -1.13
N ILE A 117 -10.53 4.73 -0.36
CA ILE A 117 -10.09 6.08 0.07
C ILE A 117 -8.83 5.99 0.96
N GLY A 118 -8.86 5.11 1.97
CA GLY A 118 -7.73 4.91 2.87
C GLY A 118 -6.47 4.43 2.15
N ASP A 119 -6.63 3.45 1.27
CA ASP A 119 -5.54 2.87 0.49
C ASP A 119 -5.01 3.84 -0.59
N ALA A 120 -5.86 4.70 -1.15
CA ALA A 120 -5.42 5.79 -2.01
C ALA A 120 -4.48 6.76 -1.27
N ALA A 121 -4.84 7.17 -0.05
CA ALA A 121 -3.99 8.02 0.78
C ALA A 121 -2.68 7.32 1.16
N LEU A 122 -2.77 6.07 1.61
CA LEU A 122 -1.63 5.26 2.00
C LEU A 122 -0.64 5.12 0.83
N MET A 123 -1.10 4.63 -0.32
CA MET A 123 -0.21 4.28 -1.43
C MET A 123 0.31 5.50 -2.18
N ALA A 124 -0.46 6.58 -2.30
CA ALA A 124 0.04 7.84 -2.88
C ALA A 124 1.24 8.37 -2.07
N ALA A 125 1.09 8.44 -0.74
CA ALA A 125 2.16 8.87 0.15
C ALA A 125 3.34 7.88 0.19
N TYR A 126 3.03 6.58 0.25
CA TYR A 126 4.05 5.52 0.26
C TYR A 126 4.95 5.63 -0.97
N TYR A 127 4.37 5.75 -2.18
CA TYR A 127 5.16 5.84 -3.41
C TYR A 127 6.00 7.11 -3.46
N SER A 128 5.48 8.26 -3.01
CA SER A 128 6.27 9.50 -2.98
C SER A 128 7.45 9.39 -2.02
N LEU A 129 7.26 8.87 -0.80
CA LEU A 129 8.34 8.67 0.18
C LEU A 129 9.34 7.61 -0.28
N PHE A 130 8.87 6.48 -0.79
CA PHE A 130 9.73 5.41 -1.29
C PHE A 130 10.62 5.92 -2.42
N ALA A 131 10.05 6.55 -3.44
CA ALA A 131 10.80 7.06 -4.59
C ALA A 131 11.86 8.12 -4.20
N ARG A 132 11.64 8.88 -3.13
CA ARG A 132 12.61 9.89 -2.64
C ARG A 132 13.80 9.30 -1.91
N HIS A 133 13.60 8.18 -1.22
CA HIS A 133 14.64 7.55 -0.40
C HIS A 133 15.34 6.39 -1.09
N VAL A 134 14.87 5.99 -2.28
CA VAL A 134 15.53 4.94 -3.06
C VAL A 134 16.97 5.34 -3.38
N ASP A 135 17.91 4.44 -3.11
CA ASP A 135 19.34 4.71 -3.31
C ASP A 135 19.70 4.78 -4.79
N LYS A 136 20.40 5.87 -5.17
CA LYS A 136 20.86 6.08 -6.55
C LYS A 136 21.79 4.97 -7.01
N GLY A 137 21.53 4.39 -8.17
CA GLY A 137 22.27 3.25 -8.72
C GLY A 137 21.81 1.89 -8.20
N SER A 138 20.86 1.85 -7.26
CA SER A 138 20.24 0.63 -6.71
C SER A 138 18.73 0.57 -6.96
N GLU A 139 18.19 1.44 -7.81
CA GLU A 139 16.75 1.63 -8.00
C GLU A 139 16.05 0.31 -8.37
N GLY A 140 16.59 -0.41 -9.34
CA GLY A 140 16.02 -1.69 -9.78
C GLY A 140 16.05 -2.77 -8.69
N PHE A 141 17.07 -2.77 -7.83
CA PHE A 141 17.17 -3.72 -6.72
C PHE A 141 16.13 -3.39 -5.63
N GLU A 142 15.99 -2.13 -5.25
CA GLU A 142 15.04 -1.73 -4.20
C GLU A 142 13.58 -1.84 -4.65
N TRP A 143 13.27 -1.51 -5.91
CA TRP A 143 11.96 -1.82 -6.50
C TRP A 143 11.69 -3.33 -6.59
N SER A 144 12.74 -4.16 -6.74
CA SER A 144 12.61 -5.62 -6.64
C SER A 144 12.35 -6.07 -5.20
N LEU A 145 12.94 -5.42 -4.19
CA LEU A 145 12.59 -5.68 -2.78
C LEU A 145 11.14 -5.30 -2.48
N PHE A 146 10.65 -4.18 -3.01
CA PHE A 146 9.24 -3.79 -2.92
C PHE A 146 8.33 -4.84 -3.56
N SER A 147 8.63 -5.26 -4.79
CA SER A 147 7.78 -6.18 -5.57
C SER A 147 7.81 -7.62 -5.01
N VAL A 148 9.01 -8.16 -4.76
CA VAL A 148 9.17 -9.55 -4.35
C VAL A 148 9.05 -9.69 -2.84
N GLY A 149 9.79 -8.89 -2.08
CA GLY A 149 9.77 -8.94 -0.62
C GLY A 149 8.46 -8.39 -0.05
N GLY A 150 8.18 -7.12 -0.37
CA GLY A 150 7.04 -6.38 0.18
C GLY A 150 5.67 -6.87 -0.28
N ASN A 151 5.53 -7.38 -1.51
CA ASN A 151 4.26 -7.85 -2.05
C ASN A 151 4.17 -9.36 -2.23
N THR A 152 5.09 -9.98 -2.98
CA THR A 152 4.92 -11.38 -3.41
C THR A 152 5.10 -12.37 -2.26
N ILE A 153 6.20 -12.28 -1.51
CA ILE A 153 6.52 -13.18 -0.39
C ILE A 153 5.55 -12.94 0.78
N SER A 154 5.30 -11.69 1.14
CA SER A 154 4.34 -11.31 2.18
C SER A 154 2.93 -11.83 1.87
N SER A 155 2.44 -11.68 0.63
CA SER A 155 1.14 -12.20 0.22
C SER A 155 1.09 -13.72 0.31
N ALA A 156 2.14 -14.42 -0.13
CA ALA A 156 2.20 -15.87 -0.05
C ALA A 156 2.15 -16.37 1.40
N ILE A 157 2.91 -15.74 2.30
CA ILE A 157 2.91 -16.05 3.73
C ILE A 157 1.52 -15.78 4.33
N GLY A 158 0.95 -14.60 4.09
CA GLY A 158 -0.37 -14.22 4.60
C GLY A 158 -1.46 -15.15 4.09
N ALA A 159 -1.47 -15.51 2.81
CA ALA A 159 -2.44 -16.43 2.23
C ALA A 159 -2.34 -17.84 2.82
N ALA A 160 -1.12 -18.37 2.96
CA ALA A 160 -0.91 -19.70 3.54
C ALA A 160 -1.35 -19.76 5.01
N LEU A 161 -0.96 -18.76 5.81
CA LEU A 161 -1.40 -18.66 7.21
C LEU A 161 -2.91 -18.42 7.30
N GLY A 162 -3.45 -17.59 6.41
CA GLY A 162 -4.87 -17.26 6.33
C GLY A 162 -5.76 -18.46 6.09
N GLY A 163 -5.37 -19.34 5.17
CA GLY A 163 -6.09 -20.59 4.92
C GLY A 163 -6.12 -21.51 6.15
N VAL A 164 -4.95 -21.77 6.74
CA VAL A 164 -4.84 -22.65 7.92
C VAL A 164 -5.59 -22.08 9.12
N LEU A 165 -5.39 -20.80 9.42
CA LEU A 165 -6.06 -20.14 10.55
C LEU A 165 -7.56 -19.95 10.30
N GLY A 166 -7.97 -19.79 9.03
CA GLY A 166 -9.37 -19.74 8.62
C GLY A 166 -10.11 -21.04 8.91
N ASP A 167 -9.50 -22.19 8.58
CA ASP A 167 -10.08 -23.51 8.90
C ASP A 167 -10.17 -23.76 10.41
N MET A 168 -9.15 -23.33 11.16
CA MET A 168 -9.08 -23.60 12.61
C MET A 168 -9.93 -22.65 13.46
N PHE A 169 -9.98 -21.36 13.11
CA PHE A 169 -10.53 -20.30 13.97
C PHE A 169 -11.59 -19.41 13.28
N GLY A 170 -11.77 -19.53 11.96
CA GLY A 170 -12.78 -18.79 11.20
C GLY A 170 -12.45 -17.32 10.94
N PHE A 171 -13.32 -16.66 10.15
CA PHE A 171 -13.10 -15.28 9.68
C PHE A 171 -13.00 -14.22 10.78
N ARG A 172 -13.77 -14.36 11.87
CA ARG A 172 -13.72 -13.42 13.00
C ARG A 172 -12.30 -13.31 13.57
N PHE A 173 -11.63 -14.45 13.73
CA PHE A 173 -10.25 -14.48 14.21
C PHE A 173 -9.29 -13.81 13.23
N LEU A 174 -9.40 -14.12 11.93
CA LEU A 174 -8.56 -13.54 10.89
C LEU A 174 -8.65 -12.01 10.86
N PHE A 175 -9.86 -11.46 10.95
CA PHE A 175 -10.07 -10.00 10.93
C PHE A 175 -9.48 -9.30 12.16
N ILE A 176 -9.61 -9.89 13.34
CA ILE A 176 -9.02 -9.35 14.57
C ILE A 176 -7.49 -9.36 14.46
N VAL A 177 -6.90 -10.49 14.04
CA VAL A 177 -5.45 -10.62 13.88
C VAL A 177 -4.93 -9.64 12.82
N ALA A 178 -5.59 -9.53 11.68
CA ALA A 178 -5.23 -8.58 10.63
C ALA A 178 -5.26 -7.12 11.12
N GLY A 179 -6.31 -6.74 11.84
CA GLY A 179 -6.42 -5.40 12.43
C GLY A 179 -5.30 -5.10 13.43
N ILE A 180 -4.94 -6.08 14.29
CA ILE A 180 -3.82 -5.96 15.24
C ILE A 180 -2.48 -5.85 14.51
N ILE A 181 -2.24 -6.67 13.48
CA ILE A 181 -1.00 -6.60 12.69
C ILE A 181 -0.88 -5.21 12.04
N ASN A 182 -1.95 -4.69 11.43
CA ASN A 182 -1.94 -3.35 10.83
C ASN A 182 -1.70 -2.24 11.86
N ALA A 183 -2.30 -2.34 13.05
CA ALA A 183 -2.06 -1.39 14.14
C ALA A 183 -0.61 -1.41 14.61
N CYS A 184 -0.02 -2.60 14.79
CA CYS A 184 1.39 -2.76 15.15
C CYS A 184 2.32 -2.28 14.03
N ALA A 185 1.99 -2.56 12.76
CA ALA A 185 2.77 -2.11 11.61
C ALA A 185 2.79 -0.57 11.53
N ALA A 186 1.67 0.10 11.82
CA ALA A 186 1.62 1.56 11.86
C ALA A 186 2.62 2.16 12.87
N LEU A 187 2.95 1.45 13.96
CA LEU A 187 3.97 1.91 14.91
C LEU A 187 5.36 2.03 14.28
N LEU A 188 5.67 1.22 13.26
CA LEU A 188 6.94 1.30 12.53
C LEU A 188 7.14 2.67 11.87
N LEU A 189 6.04 3.33 11.47
CA LEU A 189 6.08 4.63 10.81
C LEU A 189 6.56 5.74 11.75
N PHE A 190 6.49 5.59 13.07
CA PHE A 190 7.08 6.59 13.98
C PHE A 190 8.61 6.66 13.86
N TYR A 191 9.26 5.56 13.47
CA TYR A 191 10.71 5.55 13.20
C TYR A 191 11.07 6.18 11.85
N LEU A 192 10.10 6.42 10.97
CA LEU A 192 10.30 7.09 9.69
C LEU A 192 10.45 8.60 9.87
N TYR A 193 9.71 9.20 10.81
CA TYR A 193 9.67 10.67 10.99
C TYR A 193 11.05 11.34 11.14
N PRO A 194 12.00 10.81 11.92
CA PRO A 194 13.33 11.41 12.06
C PRO A 194 14.22 11.29 10.80
N LEU A 195 13.84 10.44 9.85
CA LEU A 195 14.60 10.18 8.62
C LEU A 195 14.09 10.99 7.42
N LEU A 196 13.05 11.81 7.61
CA LEU A 196 12.48 12.63 6.55
C LEU A 196 13.43 13.79 6.23
N ASP A 197 14.09 13.70 5.09
CA ASP A 197 14.94 14.78 4.59
C ASP A 197 14.05 15.82 3.92
N GLY A 198 13.90 17.00 4.54
CA GLY A 198 13.02 18.07 4.06
C GLY A 198 13.34 18.63 2.65
N GLY A 199 14.29 18.06 1.91
CA GLY A 199 14.75 18.49 0.60
C GLY A 199 14.55 17.43 -0.49
N ARG A 200 13.94 17.83 -1.61
CA ARG A 200 13.76 16.96 -2.79
C ARG A 200 15.04 16.92 -3.63
N ALA A 201 15.40 15.73 -4.13
CA ALA A 201 16.30 15.63 -5.27
C ALA A 201 15.69 16.40 -6.46
N VAL A 202 16.47 17.29 -7.08
CA VAL A 202 16.02 18.14 -8.20
C VAL A 202 15.46 17.23 -9.30
N SER A 203 14.18 17.40 -9.64
CA SER A 203 13.56 16.74 -10.79
C SER A 203 14.38 17.02 -12.03
N ILE A 204 14.66 15.99 -12.83
CA ILE A 204 15.31 16.15 -14.13
C ILE A 204 14.54 17.24 -14.89
N PRO A 205 15.21 18.30 -15.39
CA PRO A 205 14.51 19.34 -16.13
C PRO A 205 13.69 18.71 -17.25
N PRO A 206 12.50 19.26 -17.58
CA PRO A 206 11.67 18.75 -18.65
C PRO A 206 12.53 18.55 -19.89
N PHE A 207 12.34 17.42 -20.58
CA PHE A 207 13.13 17.07 -21.76
C PHE A 207 13.12 18.24 -22.74
N THR A 208 14.25 18.95 -22.84
CA THR A 208 14.44 19.94 -23.89
C THR A 208 14.62 19.14 -25.17
N PRO A 209 13.70 19.25 -26.15
CA PRO A 209 13.86 18.55 -27.42
C PRO A 209 15.23 18.90 -27.99
N ILE A 210 15.99 17.89 -28.41
CA ILE A 210 17.24 18.11 -29.13
C ILE A 210 16.89 18.99 -30.35
N PRO A 211 17.53 20.16 -30.54
CA PRO A 211 17.28 20.99 -31.70
C PRO A 211 17.42 20.13 -32.97
N LYS A 212 16.37 20.10 -33.81
CA LYS A 212 16.30 19.23 -35.01
C LYS A 212 17.32 19.62 -36.10
N SER A 213 18.15 20.62 -35.87
CA SER A 213 19.16 21.07 -36.84
C SER A 213 20.34 21.68 -36.10
N PRO A 214 21.58 21.42 -36.55
CA PRO A 214 22.72 22.18 -36.07
C PRO A 214 22.48 23.65 -36.42
N VAL A 215 22.49 24.52 -35.41
CA VAL A 215 22.51 25.97 -35.62
C VAL A 215 23.85 26.28 -36.28
N ILE A 216 23.87 26.34 -37.61
CA ILE A 216 25.00 26.89 -38.35
C ILE A 216 24.98 28.38 -38.06
N LYS A 217 25.85 28.82 -37.14
CA LYS A 217 26.14 30.24 -36.98
C LYS A 217 26.81 30.70 -38.28
N GLN A 218 26.14 31.60 -39.00
CA GLN A 218 26.73 32.39 -40.08
C GLN A 218 27.69 33.44 -39.49
#